data_AF-A0A6G0WT91-F1
#
_entry.id   AF-A0A6G0WT91-F1
#
_cell.length_a   1.000
_cell.length_b   1.000
_cell.length_c   1.000
_cell.angle_alpha   90.00
_cell.angle_beta   90.00
_cell.angle_gamma   90.00
#
_symmetry.space_group_name_H-M   'P 1'
#
loop_
_entity.id
_entity.type
_entity.pdbx_description
1 polymer ?
#
loop_
_entity_poly.entity_id
_entity_poly.type
_entity_poly.pdbx_seq_one_letter_code
_entity_poly.pdbx_strand_id
1 'polypeptide(L)'
;MPIAVQPVHKQSDDLYNDRGFASNEERVALTPADDIKKERKTRFAYKEADDVKLLQEILSDDGLFIDGTKDVLQWHGIHKSLQSGGMDVSEHGLKRRLKTIYDTFCVAERTSQRASGVEEPLDEKTQLLQEYHELLCERQATGGRAISDAALNTFDRSSSLENEKDPLKFDVNQYLRETLRTRTMEHEEETEWKRRRLELDNRLISMQENMIEMQKEATRMQHETMKIMAALIEKVQK
;
A
#
# COMPACT_ATOMS: atom_id res chain seq x y z
N MET A 1 18.29 -38.73 24.17
CA MET A 1 19.55 -37.99 24.45
C MET A 1 19.19 -36.74 25.24
N PRO A 2 19.70 -36.56 26.48
CA PRO A 2 19.31 -35.43 27.33
C PRO A 2 20.10 -34.17 26.98
N ILE A 3 19.38 -33.07 26.72
CA ILE A 3 19.95 -31.74 26.44
C ILE A 3 20.26 -31.06 27.78
N ALA A 4 21.53 -30.74 27.98
CA ALA A 4 22.06 -30.08 29.17
C ALA A 4 21.60 -28.62 29.26
N VAL A 5 21.02 -28.25 30.39
CA VAL A 5 20.66 -26.88 30.77
C VAL A 5 21.93 -26.18 31.26
N GLN A 6 22.34 -25.08 30.62
CA GLN A 6 23.43 -24.24 31.11
C GLN A 6 22.92 -23.12 32.05
N PRO A 7 23.69 -22.78 33.10
CA PRO A 7 23.27 -21.86 34.15
C PRO A 7 23.48 -20.38 33.82
N VAL A 8 22.62 -19.59 34.45
CA VAL A 8 22.50 -18.13 34.46
C VAL A 8 23.77 -17.46 35.01
N HIS A 9 24.38 -16.57 34.24
CA HIS A 9 25.44 -15.67 34.73
C HIS A 9 24.79 -14.36 35.21
N LYS A 10 24.68 -14.22 36.53
CA LYS A 10 24.46 -12.93 37.21
C LYS A 10 25.83 -12.35 37.53
N GLN A 11 26.16 -11.21 36.94
CA GLN A 11 27.26 -10.38 37.42
C GLN A 11 26.70 -9.18 38.18
N SER A 12 27.15 -9.13 39.42
CA SER A 12 26.94 -8.19 40.49
C SER A 12 27.81 -6.95 40.34
N ASP A 13 27.26 -5.84 40.83
CA ASP A 13 27.84 -4.85 41.74
C ASP A 13 29.13 -4.09 41.39
N ASP A 14 29.15 -2.91 42.00
CA ASP A 14 30.25 -1.98 42.20
C ASP A 14 30.61 -1.07 41.03
N LEU A 15 30.25 0.21 41.17
CA LEU A 15 31.25 1.20 41.59
C LEU A 15 30.57 2.54 41.91
N TYR A 16 30.51 2.82 43.22
CA TYR A 16 30.46 4.16 43.78
C TYR A 16 31.59 5.00 43.17
N ASN A 17 31.25 6.13 42.55
CA ASN A 17 32.22 7.19 42.27
C ASN A 17 31.88 8.40 43.15
N ASP A 18 32.28 8.26 44.42
CA ASP A 18 32.52 9.36 45.34
C ASP A 18 33.91 9.95 45.03
N ARG A 19 33.93 11.15 44.43
CA ARG A 19 35.10 12.03 44.44
C ARG A 19 34.69 13.49 44.47
N GLY A 20 34.81 14.08 45.66
CA GLY A 20 35.73 15.19 45.84
C GLY A 20 35.18 16.57 45.52
N PHE A 21 34.54 17.17 46.53
CA PHE A 21 34.54 18.61 46.72
C PHE A 21 35.99 19.11 46.85
N ALA A 22 36.50 19.77 45.81
CA ALA A 22 37.67 20.63 45.89
C ALA A 22 37.20 22.07 45.65
N SER A 23 37.06 22.81 46.75
CA SER A 23 36.89 24.26 46.74
C SER A 23 38.16 24.89 46.17
N ASN A 24 38.09 25.37 44.94
CA ASN A 24 39.11 26.24 44.37
C ASN A 24 38.46 27.60 44.08
N GLU A 25 38.52 28.47 45.08
CA GLU A 25 38.31 29.89 44.90
C GLU A 25 39.45 30.47 44.04
N GLU A 26 39.15 31.61 43.40
CA GLU A 26 40.14 32.56 42.88
C GLU A 26 40.62 32.38 41.42
N ARG A 27 39.76 32.79 40.49
CA ARG A 27 39.88 34.06 39.72
C ARG A 27 38.84 34.06 38.60
N VAL A 28 37.71 34.71 38.87
CA VAL A 28 36.64 34.97 37.91
C VAL A 28 37.16 36.00 36.90
N ALA A 29 37.77 35.52 35.82
CA ALA A 29 37.82 36.27 34.58
C ALA A 29 36.37 36.33 34.07
N LEU A 30 35.75 37.50 34.20
CA LEU A 30 34.49 37.84 33.55
C LEU A 30 34.73 37.76 32.03
N THR A 31 34.57 36.56 31.46
CA THR A 31 34.34 36.44 30.02
C THR A 31 33.06 37.23 29.73
N PRO A 32 33.05 38.08 28.69
CA PRO A 32 31.84 38.78 28.27
C PRO A 32 30.72 37.75 28.17
N ALA A 33 29.54 38.10 28.70
CA ALA A 33 28.33 37.37 28.43
C ALA A 33 28.05 37.49 26.93
N ASP A 34 28.75 36.69 26.13
CA ASP A 34 28.44 36.49 24.74
C ASP A 34 27.03 35.93 24.73
N ASP A 35 26.11 36.77 24.28
CA ASP A 35 24.74 36.44 23.92
C ASP A 35 24.77 35.20 23.00
N ILE A 36 24.76 34.00 23.57
CA ILE A 36 24.48 32.76 22.87
C ILE A 36 22.99 32.85 22.53
N LYS A 37 22.68 33.60 21.46
CA LYS A 37 21.38 33.62 20.84
C LYS A 37 21.09 32.19 20.43
N LYS A 38 20.28 31.49 21.23
CA LYS A 38 19.75 30.17 20.88
C LYS A 38 19.09 30.30 19.53
N GLU A 39 19.80 29.90 18.47
CA GLU A 39 19.24 29.85 17.14
C GLU A 39 18.03 28.92 17.21
N ARG A 40 16.86 29.49 16.94
CA ARG A 40 15.62 28.72 16.94
C ARG A 40 15.74 27.72 15.81
N LYS A 41 15.63 26.42 16.13
CA LYS A 41 15.63 25.35 15.12
C LYS A 41 14.60 25.72 14.03
N THR A 42 15.09 25.99 12.84
CA THR A 42 14.26 26.34 11.69
C THR A 42 13.37 25.14 11.38
N ARG A 43 12.06 25.38 11.25
CA ARG A 43 11.12 24.33 10.88
C ARG A 43 11.40 23.93 9.43
N PHE A 44 11.42 22.64 9.16
CA PHE A 44 11.50 22.14 7.79
C PHE A 44 10.28 22.61 6.99
N ALA A 45 10.51 23.11 5.78
CA ALA A 45 9.48 23.59 4.86
C ALA A 45 9.45 22.68 3.64
N TYR A 46 8.34 21.97 3.44
CA TYR A 46 8.16 21.04 2.32
C TYR A 46 8.07 21.79 0.99
N LYS A 47 8.90 21.37 0.05
CA LYS A 47 8.81 21.76 -1.37
C LYS A 47 8.13 20.64 -2.16
N GLU A 48 7.73 20.97 -3.38
CA GLU A 48 7.13 19.99 -4.29
C GLU A 48 8.07 18.82 -4.61
N ALA A 49 9.36 19.11 -4.82
CA ALA A 49 10.37 18.06 -5.02
C ALA A 49 10.51 17.12 -3.81
N ASP A 50 10.21 17.60 -2.60
CA ASP A 50 10.22 16.77 -1.38
C ASP A 50 8.97 15.87 -1.32
N ASP A 51 7.83 16.34 -1.83
CA ASP A 51 6.61 15.53 -1.95
C ASP A 51 6.82 14.37 -2.93
N VAL A 52 7.46 14.64 -4.08
CA VAL A 52 7.79 13.61 -5.09
C VAL A 52 8.71 12.55 -4.49
N LYS A 53 9.78 12.96 -3.80
CA LYS A 53 10.68 12.01 -3.12
C LYS A 53 9.97 11.17 -2.05
N LEU A 54 9.09 11.79 -1.27
CA LEU A 54 8.30 11.07 -0.27
C LEU A 54 7.43 10.00 -0.95
N LEU A 55 6.73 10.34 -2.03
CA LEU A 55 5.88 9.40 -2.76
C LEU A 55 6.69 8.28 -3.40
N GLN A 56 7.81 8.59 -4.05
CA GLN A 56 8.70 7.59 -4.64
C GLN A 56 9.20 6.59 -3.60
N GLU A 57 9.61 7.06 -2.41
CA GLU A 57 10.08 6.19 -1.34
C GLU A 57 8.97 5.29 -0.80
N ILE A 58 7.75 5.81 -0.66
CA ILE A 58 6.58 5.02 -0.24
C ILE A 58 6.24 3.95 -1.28
N LEU A 59 6.25 4.31 -2.56
CA LEU A 59 5.91 3.39 -3.65
C LEU A 59 7.01 2.35 -3.91
N SER A 60 8.26 2.67 -3.56
CA SER A 60 9.37 1.72 -3.65
C SER A 60 9.37 0.68 -2.52
N ASP A 61 8.69 0.96 -1.40
CA ASP A 61 8.53 0.01 -0.29
C ASP A 61 7.20 -0.75 -0.42
N ASP A 62 7.24 -1.86 -1.16
CA ASP A 62 6.12 -2.80 -1.34
C ASP A 62 5.49 -3.22 0.01
N GLY A 63 6.28 -3.17 1.09
CA GLY A 63 5.83 -3.54 2.42
C GLY A 63 4.62 -2.74 2.89
N LEU A 64 4.52 -1.46 2.55
CA LEU A 64 3.50 -0.56 3.12
C LEU A 64 2.07 -0.95 2.72
N PHE A 65 1.94 -1.72 1.63
CA PHE A 65 0.67 -2.19 1.09
C PHE A 65 0.39 -3.68 1.35
N ILE A 66 1.37 -4.45 1.85
CA ILE A 66 1.20 -5.86 2.20
C ILE A 66 0.53 -5.98 3.57
N ASP A 67 -0.59 -6.69 3.64
CA ASP A 67 -1.26 -6.96 4.91
C ASP A 67 -0.45 -7.93 5.79
N GLY A 68 -0.23 -7.55 7.06
CA GLY A 68 0.45 -8.38 8.06
C GLY A 68 1.83 -7.86 8.49
N THR A 69 2.41 -6.92 7.75
CA THR A 69 3.61 -6.20 8.19
C THR A 69 3.26 -5.07 9.16
N LYS A 70 4.15 -4.81 10.13
CA LYS A 70 3.95 -3.73 11.11
C LYS A 70 4.24 -2.39 10.42
N ASP A 71 3.20 -1.61 10.17
CA ASP A 71 3.25 -0.23 9.63
C ASP A 71 4.39 0.61 10.24
N VAL A 72 4.60 0.49 11.56
CA VAL A 72 5.67 1.20 12.29
C VAL A 72 7.08 0.93 11.74
N LEU A 73 7.39 -0.31 11.34
CA LEU A 73 8.72 -0.66 10.85
C LEU A 73 9.01 -0.10 9.46
N GLN A 74 7.98 -0.01 8.61
CA GLN A 74 8.10 0.50 7.24
C GLN A 74 8.28 2.00 7.22
N TRP A 75 7.46 2.71 7.99
CA TRP A 75 7.61 4.15 8.13
C TRP A 75 8.96 4.55 8.72
N HIS A 76 9.53 3.73 9.61
CA HIS A 76 10.88 3.95 10.10
C HIS A 76 11.94 3.79 8.98
N GLY A 77 11.78 2.81 8.09
CA GLY A 77 12.62 2.62 6.91
C GLY A 77 12.59 3.83 5.98
N ILE A 78 11.38 4.23 5.57
CA ILE A 78 11.13 5.41 4.72
C ILE A 78 11.71 6.67 5.37
N HIS A 79 11.46 6.87 6.67
CA HIS A 79 11.98 8.02 7.42
C HIS A 79 13.51 8.07 7.40
N LYS A 80 14.18 6.94 7.65
CA LYS A 80 15.65 6.85 7.63
C LYS A 80 16.21 7.10 6.23
N SER A 81 15.56 6.60 5.19
CA SER A 81 15.95 6.83 3.80
C SER A 81 15.88 8.31 3.44
N LEU A 82 14.76 8.97 3.72
CA LEU A 82 14.58 10.41 3.46
C LEU A 82 15.52 11.27 4.31
N GLN A 83 15.77 10.89 5.56
CA GLN A 83 16.74 11.58 6.41
C GLN A 83 18.16 11.50 5.84
N SER A 84 18.55 10.35 5.28
CA SER A 84 19.84 10.19 4.59
C SER A 84 19.92 11.04 3.32
N GLY A 85 18.78 11.30 2.67
CA GLY A 85 18.64 12.23 1.55
C GLY A 85 18.60 13.72 1.94
N GLY A 86 18.77 14.06 3.22
CA GLY A 86 18.84 15.44 3.73
C GLY A 86 17.51 16.02 4.23
N MET A 87 16.45 15.22 4.33
CA MET A 87 15.15 15.66 4.84
C MET A 87 15.07 15.43 6.37
N ASP A 88 15.45 16.44 7.18
CA ASP A 88 15.30 16.39 8.65
C ASP A 88 13.85 16.68 9.08
N VAL A 89 13.00 15.68 8.92
CA VAL A 89 11.58 15.70 9.30
C VAL A 89 11.25 14.53 10.20
N SER A 90 10.24 14.67 11.05
CA SER A 90 9.77 13.56 11.89
C SER A 90 8.85 12.62 11.10
N GLU A 91 8.82 11.34 11.46
CA GLU A 91 7.92 10.34 10.86
C GLU A 91 6.45 10.79 10.88
N HIS A 92 5.99 11.34 12.01
CA HIS A 92 4.64 11.91 12.14
C HIS A 92 4.41 13.06 11.15
N GLY A 93 5.43 13.89 10.91
CA GLY A 93 5.40 14.96 9.93
C GLY A 93 5.23 14.44 8.50
N LEU A 94 5.93 13.36 8.15
CA LEU A 94 5.82 12.70 6.85
C LEU A 94 4.43 12.10 6.63
N LYS A 95 3.91 11.35 7.61
CA LYS A 95 2.54 10.79 7.59
C LYS A 95 1.48 11.88 7.39
N ARG A 96 1.58 12.97 8.14
CA ARG A 96 0.67 14.10 8.03
C ARG A 96 0.80 14.80 6.67
N ARG A 97 2.02 14.93 6.15
CA ARG A 97 2.26 15.52 4.83
C ARG A 97 1.65 14.67 3.72
N LEU A 98 1.89 13.35 3.72
CA LEU A 98 1.28 12.40 2.78
C LEU A 98 -0.25 12.52 2.77
N LYS A 99 -0.86 12.50 3.96
CA LYS A 99 -2.31 12.68 4.07
C LYS A 99 -2.78 13.99 3.43
N THR A 100 -2.08 15.09 3.70
CA THR A 100 -2.45 16.41 3.18
C THR A 100 -2.37 16.48 1.65
N ILE A 101 -1.28 15.97 1.05
CA ILE A 101 -1.12 15.97 -0.42
C ILE A 101 -2.14 15.06 -1.09
N TYR A 102 -2.43 13.91 -0.48
CA TYR A 102 -3.40 12.95 -1.00
C TYR A 102 -4.84 13.48 -0.90
N ASP A 103 -5.24 14.07 0.24
CA ASP A 103 -6.55 14.69 0.40
C ASP A 103 -6.75 15.81 -0.64
N THR A 104 -5.71 16.60 -0.90
CA THR A 104 -5.72 17.67 -1.92
C THR A 104 -5.90 17.09 -3.32
N PHE A 105 -5.20 16.00 -3.65
CA PHE A 105 -5.32 15.28 -4.91
C PHE A 105 -6.74 14.74 -5.12
N CYS A 106 -7.32 14.07 -4.13
CA CYS A 106 -8.69 13.54 -4.24
C CYS A 106 -9.73 14.65 -4.48
N VAL A 107 -9.53 15.84 -3.91
CA VAL A 107 -10.40 16.99 -4.18
C VAL A 107 -10.21 17.49 -5.62
N ALA A 108 -8.96 17.64 -6.08
CA ALA A 108 -8.63 18.10 -7.42
C ALA A 108 -9.15 17.14 -8.51
N GLU A 109 -8.97 15.84 -8.31
CA GLU A 109 -9.43 14.79 -9.24
C GLU A 109 -10.96 14.83 -9.42
N ARG A 110 -11.71 14.91 -8.31
CA ARG A 110 -13.18 15.03 -8.35
C ARG A 110 -13.65 16.28 -9.08
N THR A 111 -12.88 17.37 -9.01
CA THR A 111 -13.19 18.60 -9.74
C THR A 111 -12.82 18.50 -11.23
N SER A 112 -11.72 17.84 -11.57
CA SER A 112 -11.23 17.68 -12.94
C SER A 112 -12.12 16.74 -13.77
N GLN A 113 -12.56 15.60 -13.20
CA GLN A 113 -13.46 14.65 -13.86
C GLN A 113 -14.80 15.28 -14.32
N ARG A 114 -15.19 16.42 -13.73
CA ARG A 114 -16.42 17.13 -14.11
C ARG A 114 -16.20 18.16 -15.23
N ALA A 115 -14.96 18.53 -15.55
CA ALA A 115 -14.65 19.78 -16.23
C ALA A 115 -14.00 19.63 -17.61
N SER A 116 -13.33 18.53 -17.96
CA SER A 116 -12.53 18.51 -19.19
C SER A 116 -12.46 17.14 -19.88
N GLY A 117 -12.68 17.13 -21.20
CA GLY A 117 -12.33 16.04 -22.12
C GLY A 117 -10.98 16.25 -22.81
N VAL A 118 -10.15 17.15 -22.29
CA VAL A 118 -8.80 17.42 -22.81
C VAL A 118 -7.78 16.78 -21.85
N GLU A 119 -7.01 15.83 -22.37
CA GLU A 119 -5.88 15.22 -21.67
C GLU A 119 -4.74 16.24 -21.57
N GLU A 120 -4.58 16.86 -20.40
CA GLU A 120 -3.35 17.59 -20.07
C GLU A 120 -2.25 16.61 -19.65
N PRO A 121 -0.98 16.87 -19.99
CA PRO A 121 0.13 16.03 -19.57
C PRO A 121 0.21 16.01 -18.03
N LEU A 122 0.12 14.82 -17.45
CA LEU A 122 0.17 14.64 -16.01
C LEU A 122 1.56 14.97 -15.47
N ASP A 123 1.61 15.86 -14.49
CA ASP A 123 2.82 16.12 -13.70
C ASP A 123 3.25 14.87 -12.92
N GLU A 124 4.56 14.70 -12.68
CA GLU A 124 5.16 13.52 -12.05
C GLU A 124 4.52 13.24 -10.68
N LYS A 125 4.31 14.29 -9.87
CA LYS A 125 3.63 14.18 -8.58
C LYS A 125 2.21 13.62 -8.71
N THR A 126 1.49 14.00 -9.76
CA THR A 126 0.13 13.54 -9.99
C THR A 126 0.10 12.08 -10.43
N GLN A 127 1.05 11.66 -11.26
CA GLN A 127 1.23 10.25 -11.66
C GLN A 127 1.48 9.37 -10.44
N LEU A 128 2.41 9.74 -9.56
CA LEU A 128 2.72 9.01 -8.34
C LEU A 128 1.53 8.97 -7.36
N LEU A 129 0.75 10.04 -7.28
CA LEU A 129 -0.46 10.07 -6.44
C LEU A 129 -1.57 9.18 -7.00
N GLN A 130 -1.67 9.07 -8.33
CA GLN A 130 -2.59 8.14 -8.98
C GLN A 130 -2.19 6.69 -8.71
N GLU A 131 -0.91 6.34 -8.86
CA GLU A 131 -0.40 5.01 -8.53
C GLU A 131 -0.64 4.66 -7.05
N TYR A 132 -0.34 5.61 -6.15
CA TYR A 132 -0.65 5.47 -4.73
C TYR A 132 -2.15 5.27 -4.46
N HIS A 133 -3.02 5.97 -5.19
CA HIS A 133 -4.48 5.81 -5.10
C HIS A 133 -4.94 4.42 -5.54
N GLU A 134 -4.39 3.91 -6.64
CA GLU A 134 -4.69 2.58 -7.18
C GLU A 134 -4.28 1.48 -6.19
N LEU A 135 -3.09 1.56 -5.60
CA LEU A 135 -2.62 0.63 -4.57
C LEU A 135 -3.50 0.66 -3.31
N LEU A 136 -3.96 1.84 -2.88
CA LEU A 136 -4.90 1.95 -1.76
C LEU A 136 -6.26 1.31 -2.08
N CYS A 137 -6.75 1.48 -3.31
CA CYS A 137 -7.99 0.85 -3.77
C CYS A 137 -7.86 -0.66 -3.86
N GLU A 138 -6.76 -1.17 -4.41
CA GLU A 138 -6.45 -2.60 -4.49
C GLU A 138 -6.38 -3.23 -3.10
N ARG A 139 -5.73 -2.55 -2.15
CA ARG A 139 -5.70 -2.97 -0.75
C ARG A 139 -7.10 -3.03 -0.13
N GLN A 140 -7.95 -2.04 -0.41
CA GLN A 140 -9.34 -2.06 0.08
C GLN A 140 -10.18 -3.15 -0.60
N ALA A 141 -9.88 -3.50 -1.85
CA ALA A 141 -10.55 -4.56 -2.59
C ALA A 141 -10.15 -5.96 -2.10
N THR A 142 -8.84 -6.18 -1.86
CA THR A 142 -8.28 -7.45 -1.38
C THR A 142 -8.45 -7.65 0.13
N GLY A 143 -8.42 -6.57 0.91
CA GLY A 143 -8.55 -6.59 2.37
C GLY A 143 -9.98 -6.76 2.90
N GLY A 144 -11.00 -6.83 2.04
CA GLY A 144 -12.39 -7.08 2.41
C GLY A 144 -13.02 -5.97 3.28
N ARG A 145 -14.16 -5.44 2.83
CA ARG A 145 -14.98 -4.41 3.50
C ARG A 145 -15.53 -4.77 4.91
N ALA A 146 -14.97 -5.73 5.64
CA ALA A 146 -15.61 -6.32 6.81
C ALA A 146 -15.18 -5.70 8.17
N ILE A 147 -14.09 -4.93 8.28
CA ILE A 147 -13.56 -4.57 9.61
C ILE A 147 -13.43 -3.06 9.88
N SER A 148 -13.22 -2.21 8.88
CA SER A 148 -12.89 -0.79 9.13
C SER A 148 -14.05 0.04 9.69
N ASP A 149 -15.30 -0.25 9.32
CA ASP A 149 -16.45 0.53 9.81
C ASP A 149 -17.01 0.01 11.15
N ALA A 150 -16.73 -1.25 11.51
CA ALA A 150 -17.15 -1.83 12.79
C ALA A 150 -16.17 -1.50 13.94
N ALA A 151 -14.87 -1.35 13.65
CA ALA A 151 -13.86 -1.07 14.67
C ALA A 151 -13.94 0.37 15.23
N LEU A 152 -14.46 1.33 14.46
CA LEU A 152 -14.63 2.71 14.94
C LEU A 152 -15.93 2.96 15.72
N ASN A 153 -16.86 1.99 15.76
CA ASN A 153 -18.17 2.16 16.43
C ASN A 153 -18.34 1.30 17.70
N THR A 154 -17.28 0.65 18.18
CA THR A 154 -17.32 -0.25 19.35
C THR A 154 -16.75 0.36 20.64
N PHE A 155 -16.28 1.60 20.62
CA PHE A 155 -15.70 2.24 21.81
C PHE A 155 -16.70 2.99 22.71
N ASP A 156 -17.99 3.03 22.37
CA ASP A 156 -18.98 3.84 23.11
C ASP A 156 -20.23 3.08 23.56
N ARG A 157 -20.05 1.85 24.07
CA ARG A 157 -21.15 1.12 24.73
C ARG A 157 -20.70 0.44 26.02
N SER A 158 -20.17 1.25 26.92
CA SER A 158 -20.05 0.90 28.33
C SER A 158 -21.31 1.33 29.06
N SER A 159 -22.25 0.41 29.29
CA SER A 159 -23.04 0.40 30.54
C SER A 159 -24.08 -0.72 30.55
N SER A 160 -23.95 -1.55 31.59
CA SER A 160 -25.05 -2.23 32.28
C SER A 160 -25.70 -3.41 31.57
N LEU A 161 -25.37 -4.61 32.04
CA LEU A 161 -26.29 -5.40 32.86
C LEU A 161 -25.54 -6.61 33.45
N GLU A 162 -25.44 -6.62 34.78
CA GLU A 162 -25.06 -7.79 35.55
C GLU A 162 -26.22 -8.80 35.60
N ASN A 163 -25.86 -10.06 35.84
CA ASN A 163 -26.68 -11.26 36.01
C ASN A 163 -27.27 -11.90 34.75
N GLU A 164 -26.62 -12.96 34.26
CA GLU A 164 -27.12 -14.32 34.50
C GLU A 164 -26.05 -15.39 34.21
N LYS A 165 -26.20 -16.52 34.89
CA LYS A 165 -25.27 -17.65 35.00
C LYS A 165 -24.95 -18.30 33.65
N ASP A 166 -23.68 -18.71 33.58
CA ASP A 166 -23.02 -19.54 32.56
C ASP A 166 -22.91 -18.95 31.15
N PRO A 167 -21.98 -17.99 30.93
CA PRO A 167 -21.61 -17.63 29.57
C PRO A 167 -20.81 -18.81 29.00
N LEU A 168 -21.24 -19.30 27.83
CA LEU A 168 -20.37 -20.08 26.95
C LEU A 168 -18.99 -19.41 26.97
N LYS A 169 -17.98 -20.09 27.53
CA LYS A 169 -16.60 -19.61 27.45
C LYS A 169 -16.30 -19.50 25.96
N PHE A 170 -16.30 -18.28 25.46
CA PHE A 170 -15.95 -17.97 24.09
C PHE A 170 -14.52 -18.44 23.88
N ASP A 171 -14.37 -19.57 23.20
CA ASP A 171 -13.06 -20.09 22.87
C ASP A 171 -12.49 -19.27 21.73
N VAL A 172 -11.66 -18.30 22.09
CA VAL A 172 -10.93 -17.43 21.16
C VAL A 172 -10.17 -18.26 20.12
N ASN A 173 -9.62 -19.42 20.48
CA ASN A 173 -8.90 -20.27 19.53
C ASN A 173 -9.84 -20.92 18.52
N GLN A 174 -11.03 -21.33 18.95
CA GLN A 174 -12.04 -21.87 18.05
C GLN A 174 -12.49 -20.80 17.04
N TYR A 175 -12.73 -19.58 17.51
CA TYR A 175 -13.08 -18.45 16.64
C TYR A 175 -11.98 -18.11 15.63
N LEU A 176 -10.71 -18.07 16.06
CA LEU A 176 -9.58 -17.82 15.15
C LEU A 176 -9.46 -18.90 14.08
N ARG A 177 -9.65 -20.18 14.44
CA ARG A 177 -9.62 -21.28 13.48
C ARG A 177 -10.74 -21.18 12.46
N GLU A 178 -11.95 -20.86 12.92
CA GLU A 178 -13.09 -20.71 12.02
C GLU A 178 -12.90 -19.51 11.07
N THR A 179 -12.36 -18.40 11.57
CA THR A 179 -12.06 -17.21 10.76
C THR A 179 -11.00 -17.47 9.70
N LEU A 180 -9.94 -18.23 10.05
CA LEU A 180 -8.94 -18.64 9.06
C LEU A 180 -9.55 -19.58 8.02
N ARG A 181 -10.40 -20.51 8.45
CA ARG A 181 -11.10 -21.45 7.56
C ARG A 181 -12.03 -20.73 6.58
N THR A 182 -12.82 -19.76 7.04
CA THR A 182 -13.71 -18.98 6.17
C THR A 182 -12.89 -18.20 5.15
N ARG A 183 -11.79 -17.55 5.56
CA ARG A 183 -10.91 -16.83 4.63
C ARG A 183 -10.29 -17.74 3.57
N THR A 184 -9.88 -18.95 3.95
CA THR A 184 -9.34 -19.92 2.97
C THR A 184 -10.41 -20.36 1.97
N MET A 185 -11.64 -20.62 2.44
CA MET A 185 -12.74 -20.98 1.53
C MET A 185 -13.12 -19.82 0.61
N GLU A 186 -13.21 -18.59 1.12
CA GLU A 186 -13.49 -17.39 0.32
C GLU A 186 -12.44 -17.19 -0.77
N HIS A 187 -11.16 -17.38 -0.45
CA HIS A 187 -10.08 -17.29 -1.42
C HIS A 187 -10.17 -18.41 -2.48
N GLU A 188 -10.46 -19.64 -2.06
CA GLU A 188 -10.68 -20.75 -2.99
C GLU A 188 -11.86 -20.47 -3.94
N GLU A 189 -13.00 -20.03 -3.41
CA GLU A 189 -14.18 -19.64 -4.22
C GLU A 189 -13.86 -18.51 -5.20
N GLU A 190 -13.10 -17.50 -4.78
CA GLU A 190 -12.69 -16.41 -5.67
C GLU A 190 -11.79 -16.92 -6.81
N THR A 191 -10.83 -17.80 -6.50
CA THR A 191 -9.96 -18.40 -7.52
C THR A 191 -10.74 -19.31 -8.48
N GLU A 192 -11.72 -20.06 -7.99
CA GLU A 192 -12.61 -20.85 -8.83
C GLU A 192 -13.46 -19.98 -9.74
N TRP A 193 -14.01 -18.89 -9.22
CA TRP A 193 -14.81 -17.96 -10.01
C TRP A 193 -13.97 -17.32 -11.12
N LYS A 194 -12.75 -16.86 -10.81
CA LYS A 194 -11.79 -16.35 -11.79
C LYS A 194 -11.46 -17.40 -12.86
N ARG A 195 -11.27 -18.66 -12.46
CA ARG A 195 -11.03 -19.78 -13.40
C ARG A 195 -12.21 -20.02 -14.32
N ARG A 196 -13.45 -20.05 -13.80
CA ARG A 196 -14.67 -20.23 -14.61
C ARG A 196 -14.89 -19.07 -15.56
N ARG A 197 -14.62 -17.84 -15.13
CA ARG A 197 -14.68 -16.64 -15.97
C ARG A 197 -13.72 -16.77 -17.16
N LEU A 198 -12.46 -17.09 -16.88
CA LEU A 198 -11.43 -17.26 -17.90
C LEU A 198 -11.74 -18.41 -18.86
N GLU A 199 -12.36 -19.49 -18.38
CA GLU A 199 -12.83 -20.58 -19.23
C GLU A 199 -13.92 -20.13 -20.21
N LEU A 200 -14.89 -19.31 -19.76
CA LEU A 200 -15.92 -18.76 -20.63
C LEU A 200 -15.35 -17.81 -21.69
N ASP A 201 -14.42 -16.94 -21.28
CA ASP A 201 -13.75 -16.01 -22.20
C ASP A 201 -12.93 -16.78 -23.26
N ASN A 202 -12.22 -17.83 -22.86
CA ASN A 202 -11.50 -18.71 -23.80
C ASN A 202 -12.44 -19.42 -24.79
N ARG A 203 -13.62 -19.87 -24.34
CA ARG A 203 -14.63 -20.46 -25.23
C ARG A 203 -15.15 -19.43 -26.23
N LEU A 204 -15.37 -18.19 -25.80
CA LEU A 204 -15.81 -17.11 -26.68
C LEU A 204 -14.77 -16.80 -27.76
N ILE A 205 -13.50 -16.70 -27.36
CA ILE A 205 -12.38 -16.48 -28.29
C ILE A 205 -12.30 -17.62 -29.31
N SER A 206 -12.34 -18.88 -28.85
CA SER A 206 -12.31 -20.04 -29.74
C SER A 206 -13.47 -20.05 -30.76
N MET A 207 -14.66 -19.62 -30.33
CA MET A 207 -15.81 -19.48 -31.24
C MET A 207 -15.59 -18.39 -32.28
N GLN A 208 -15.03 -17.24 -31.89
CA GLN A 208 -14.70 -16.15 -32.80
C GLN A 208 -13.62 -16.56 -33.82
N GLU A 209 -12.59 -17.28 -33.39
CA GLU A 209 -11.54 -17.80 -34.27
C GLU A 209 -12.12 -18.77 -35.32
N ASN A 210 -12.98 -19.70 -34.90
CA ASN A 210 -13.67 -20.61 -35.82
C ASN A 210 -14.54 -19.87 -36.84
N MET A 211 -15.24 -18.82 -36.41
CA MET A 211 -16.07 -18.00 -37.31
C MET A 211 -15.23 -17.25 -38.35
N ILE A 212 -14.09 -16.70 -37.93
CA ILE A 212 -13.14 -16.03 -38.83
C ILE A 212 -12.58 -17.03 -39.84
N GLU A 213 -12.24 -18.25 -39.41
CA GLU A 213 -11.70 -19.28 -40.30
C GLU A 213 -12.74 -19.71 -41.35
N MET A 214 -13.99 -19.93 -40.95
CA MET A 214 -15.09 -20.20 -41.89
C MET A 214 -15.28 -19.06 -42.90
N GLN A 215 -15.17 -17.81 -42.46
CA GLN A 215 -15.29 -16.65 -43.35
C GLN A 215 -14.12 -16.59 -44.36
N LYS A 216 -12.89 -16.91 -43.93
CA LYS A 216 -11.73 -17.03 -44.83
C LYS A 216 -11.90 -18.14 -45.85
N GLU A 217 -12.45 -19.28 -45.45
CA GLU A 217 -12.70 -20.40 -46.36
C GLU A 217 -13.80 -20.05 -47.38
N ALA A 218 -14.89 -19.42 -46.92
CA ALA A 218 -15.96 -18.96 -47.80
C ALA A 218 -15.46 -17.94 -48.84
N THR A 219 -14.66 -16.96 -48.42
CA THR A 219 -14.07 -15.98 -49.35
C THR A 219 -13.06 -16.62 -50.31
N ARG A 220 -12.30 -17.63 -49.88
CA ARG A 220 -11.44 -18.42 -50.78
C ARG A 220 -12.25 -19.15 -51.84
N MET A 221 -13.34 -19.82 -51.48
CA MET A 221 -14.24 -20.48 -52.43
C MET A 221 -14.89 -19.49 -53.41
N GLN A 222 -15.32 -18.32 -52.92
CA GLN A 222 -15.84 -17.25 -53.78
C GLN A 222 -14.78 -16.77 -54.78
N HIS A 223 -13.52 -16.62 -54.34
CA HIS A 223 -12.43 -16.22 -55.23
C HIS A 223 -12.14 -17.27 -56.32
N GLU A 224 -12.13 -18.56 -55.97
CA GLU A 224 -11.93 -19.64 -56.94
C GLU A 224 -13.10 -19.73 -57.95
N THR A 225 -14.35 -19.57 -57.50
CA THR A 225 -15.50 -19.53 -58.41
C THR A 225 -15.44 -18.32 -59.34
N MET A 226 -15.02 -17.15 -58.85
CA MET A 226 -14.79 -15.96 -59.69
C MET A 226 -13.70 -16.19 -60.74
N LYS A 227 -12.59 -16.86 -60.40
CA LYS A 227 -11.54 -17.22 -61.37
C LYS A 227 -12.07 -18.11 -62.49
N ILE A 228 -12.87 -19.13 -62.15
CA ILE A 228 -13.48 -20.03 -63.13
C ILE A 228 -14.44 -19.26 -64.04
N MET A 229 -15.30 -18.40 -63.48
CA MET A 229 -16.22 -17.56 -64.26
C MET A 229 -15.48 -16.60 -65.20
N ALA A 230 -14.40 -15.96 -64.73
CA ALA A 230 -13.57 -15.09 -65.56
C ALA A 230 -12.94 -15.84 -66.74
N ALA A 231 -12.40 -17.04 -66.50
CA ALA A 231 -11.84 -17.88 -67.55
C ALA A 231 -12.88 -18.34 -68.59
N LEU A 232 -14.13 -18.58 -68.17
CA LEU A 232 -15.23 -18.89 -69.08
C LEU A 232 -15.62 -17.68 -69.95
N ILE A 233 -15.69 -16.49 -69.35
CA ILE A 233 -15.97 -15.25 -70.10
C ILE A 233 -14.89 -15.00 -71.15
N GLU A 234 -13.62 -15.18 -70.81
CA GLU A 234 -12.51 -15.01 -71.77
C GLU A 234 -12.60 -15.99 -72.95
N LYS A 235 -13.06 -17.23 -72.71
CA LYS A 235 -13.27 -18.22 -73.77
C LYS A 235 -14.45 -17.90 -74.68
N VAL A 236 -15.51 -17.25 -74.17
CA VAL A 236 -16.68 -16.87 -74.98
C VAL A 236 -16.39 -15.65 -75.87
N GLN A 237 -15.41 -14.82 -75.50
CA GLN A 237 -15.02 -13.64 -76.25
C GLN A 237 -14.03 -13.92 -77.41
N LYS A 238 -13.46 -15.12 -77.48
CA LYS A 238 -12.58 -15.57 -78.57
C LYS A 238 -13.36 -16.37 -79.60
#